data_AF-A0A8X8XRM3-F1
#
_entry.id   AF-A0A8X8XRM3-F1
#
_cell.length_a   1.000
_cell.length_b   1.000
_cell.length_c   1.000
_cell.angle_alpha   90.00
_cell.angle_beta   90.00
_cell.angle_gamma   90.00
#
_symmetry.space_group_name_H-M   'P 1'
#
loop_
_entity.id
_entity.type
_entity.pdbx_description
1 polymer ?
#
loop_
_entity_poly.entity_id
_entity_poly.type
_entity_poly.pdbx_seq_one_letter_code
_entity_poly.pdbx_strand_id
1 'polypeptide(L)'
;MSEDEKLLKEAKKLPWEDRLAHKNWKVRNDANIDLAAVCDAITDPKDPRLREFGEDLFVSPDRSSPFFRKAVADSNAPVQEKALDSLIAFLKAADADAGRYAKEVCDAIVAKCLTGRPKTVEKAQMAFMLWVELEAVEAFLDAMEKAIKNKVAKAVVPAIDVMFQALSEFGSKIIPPKRILKMLPELLIIKIRMFALLLKGLH
;
A
#
# COMPACT_ATOMS: atom_id res chain seq x y z
N MET A 1 10.83 -1.22 34.56
CA MET A 1 10.16 -1.70 33.33
C MET A 1 8.68 -1.41 33.47
N SER A 2 8.12 -0.56 32.60
CA SER A 2 6.71 -0.18 32.61
C SER A 2 5.81 -1.38 32.28
N GLU A 3 4.51 -1.29 32.59
CA GLU A 3 3.54 -2.33 32.21
C GLU A 3 3.48 -2.53 30.69
N ASP A 4 3.62 -1.43 29.93
CA ASP A 4 3.69 -1.48 28.47
C ASP A 4 4.93 -2.25 27.98
N GLU A 5 6.11 -1.99 28.57
CA GLU A 5 7.35 -2.69 28.20
C GLU A 5 7.27 -4.19 28.50
N LYS A 6 6.65 -4.57 29.63
CA LYS A 6 6.36 -5.98 29.96
C LYS A 6 5.47 -6.62 28.90
N LEU A 7 4.38 -5.94 28.53
CA LEU A 7 3.43 -6.44 27.53
C LEU A 7 4.10 -6.63 26.16
N LEU A 8 4.86 -5.64 25.70
CA LEU A 8 5.54 -5.72 24.40
C LEU A 8 6.56 -6.86 24.38
N LYS A 9 7.33 -7.04 25.47
CA LYS A 9 8.29 -8.15 25.58
C LYS A 9 7.62 -9.52 25.52
N GLU A 10 6.50 -9.71 26.21
CA GLU A 10 5.76 -10.98 26.16
C GLU A 10 5.11 -11.21 24.79
N ALA A 11 4.58 -10.15 24.17
CA ALA A 11 3.98 -10.24 22.84
C ALA A 11 4.98 -10.66 21.75
N LYS A 12 6.27 -10.37 21.89
CA LYS A 12 7.30 -10.83 20.94
C LYS A 12 7.47 -12.35 20.86
N LYS A 13 6.91 -13.11 21.82
CA LYS A 13 6.89 -14.58 21.80
C LYS A 13 5.73 -15.16 20.98
N LEU A 14 4.76 -14.33 20.61
CA LEU A 14 3.60 -14.73 19.83
C LEU A 14 3.95 -14.79 18.33
N PRO A 15 3.27 -15.63 17.53
CA PRO A 15 3.40 -15.61 16.08
C PRO A 15 2.94 -14.27 15.49
N TRP A 16 3.34 -14.01 14.24
CA TRP A 16 3.05 -12.74 13.57
C TRP A 16 1.58 -12.37 13.56
N GLU A 17 0.69 -13.32 13.25
CA GLU A 17 -0.76 -13.09 13.23
C GLU A 17 -1.30 -12.55 14.54
N ASP A 18 -0.93 -13.20 15.64
CA ASP A 18 -1.41 -12.86 16.97
C ASP A 18 -0.91 -11.49 17.39
N ARG A 19 0.33 -11.15 17.02
CA ARG A 19 0.90 -9.83 17.29
C ARG A 19 0.21 -8.74 16.49
N LEU A 20 -0.05 -9.00 15.21
CA LEU A 20 -0.58 -8.03 14.26
C LEU A 20 -2.10 -7.88 14.33
N ALA A 21 -2.81 -8.88 14.87
CA ALA A 21 -4.23 -8.80 15.20
C ALA A 21 -4.49 -8.54 16.70
N HIS A 22 -3.44 -8.27 17.48
CA HIS A 22 -3.55 -8.16 18.93
C HIS A 22 -4.52 -7.04 19.35
N LYS A 23 -5.32 -7.29 20.41
CA LYS A 23 -6.28 -6.31 20.94
C LYS A 23 -5.65 -4.97 21.36
N ASN A 24 -4.42 -5.00 21.85
CA ASN A 24 -3.66 -3.79 22.21
C ASN A 24 -2.94 -3.22 20.98
N TRP A 25 -3.29 -2.00 20.59
CA TRP A 25 -2.71 -1.30 19.45
C TRP A 25 -1.20 -1.10 19.55
N LYS A 26 -0.63 -0.99 20.76
CA LYS A 26 0.83 -0.87 20.94
C LYS A 26 1.57 -2.12 20.48
N VAL A 27 0.97 -3.29 20.70
CA VAL A 27 1.52 -4.58 20.22
C VAL A 27 1.45 -4.65 18.70
N ARG A 28 0.33 -4.26 18.09
CA ARG A 28 0.21 -4.20 16.62
C ARG A 28 1.18 -3.20 16.01
N ASN A 29 1.38 -2.05 16.65
CA ASN A 29 2.34 -1.04 16.23
C ASN A 29 3.79 -1.58 16.28
N ASP A 30 4.18 -2.18 17.41
CA ASP A 30 5.50 -2.81 17.59
C ASP A 30 5.73 -3.95 16.58
N ALA A 31 4.72 -4.76 16.31
CA ALA A 31 4.80 -5.82 15.32
C ALA A 31 5.04 -5.29 13.90
N ASN A 32 4.40 -4.18 13.50
CA ASN A 32 4.69 -3.57 12.20
C ASN A 32 6.10 -2.97 12.14
N ILE A 33 6.64 -2.44 13.25
CA ILE A 33 8.04 -1.97 13.31
C ILE A 33 9.01 -3.13 13.14
N ASP A 34 8.81 -4.22 13.89
CA ASP A 34 9.65 -5.41 13.78
C ASP A 34 9.55 -6.04 12.37
N LEU A 35 8.36 -6.06 11.77
CA LEU A 35 8.17 -6.59 10.41
C LEU A 35 8.91 -5.76 9.36
N ALA A 36 8.85 -4.43 9.45
CA ALA A 36 9.62 -3.56 8.57
C ALA A 36 11.12 -3.86 8.68
N ALA A 37 11.63 -4.00 9.91
CA ALA A 37 13.04 -4.33 10.14
C ALA A 37 13.43 -5.71 9.59
N VAL A 38 12.55 -6.70 9.66
CA VAL A 38 12.79 -8.01 9.02
C VAL A 38 12.86 -7.88 7.51
N CYS A 39 11.93 -7.15 6.90
CA CYS A 39 11.92 -6.94 5.44
C CYS A 39 13.15 -6.16 4.97
N ASP A 40 13.55 -5.11 5.68
CA ASP A 40 14.75 -4.30 5.35
C ASP A 40 16.06 -5.13 5.45
N ALA A 41 16.06 -6.19 6.25
CA ALA A 41 17.21 -7.10 6.38
C ALA A 41 17.26 -8.19 5.29
N ILE A 42 16.20 -8.34 4.48
CA ILE A 42 16.15 -9.31 3.38
C ILE A 42 16.86 -8.71 2.16
N THR A 43 17.83 -9.45 1.64
CA THR A 43 18.62 -9.05 0.46
C THR A 43 18.36 -9.93 -0.76
N ASP A 44 17.77 -11.12 -0.56
CA ASP A 44 17.34 -12.02 -1.62
C ASP A 44 15.81 -11.93 -1.78
N PRO A 45 15.29 -11.48 -2.93
CA PRO A 45 13.85 -11.43 -3.17
C PRO A 45 13.15 -12.79 -3.18
N LYS A 46 13.93 -13.90 -3.21
CA LYS A 46 13.41 -15.27 -3.10
C LYS A 46 13.48 -15.81 -1.67
N ASP A 47 13.85 -14.99 -0.69
CA ASP A 47 13.89 -15.40 0.72
C ASP A 47 12.52 -15.94 1.15
N PRO A 48 12.46 -17.16 1.71
CA PRO A 48 11.19 -17.80 2.08
C PRO A 48 10.39 -16.99 3.11
N ARG A 49 11.02 -16.11 3.88
CA ARG A 49 10.32 -15.22 4.83
C ARG A 49 9.38 -14.24 4.12
N LEU A 50 9.71 -13.79 2.90
CA LEU A 50 8.82 -12.95 2.10
C LEU A 50 7.53 -13.70 1.72
N ARG A 51 7.66 -15.00 1.44
CA ARG A 51 6.51 -15.88 1.19
C ARG A 51 5.73 -16.16 2.46
N GLU A 52 6.36 -16.24 3.63
CA GLU A 52 5.61 -16.32 4.89
C GLU A 52 4.71 -15.09 5.10
N PHE A 53 5.18 -13.89 4.74
CA PHE A 53 4.37 -12.66 4.81
C PHE A 53 3.34 -12.54 3.68
N GLY A 54 3.62 -13.13 2.51
CA GLY A 54 2.74 -13.11 1.34
C GLY A 54 1.71 -14.24 1.31
N GLU A 55 2.15 -15.49 1.45
CA GLU A 55 1.42 -16.73 1.20
C GLU A 55 0.73 -17.32 2.44
N ASP A 56 1.26 -17.18 3.65
CA ASP A 56 0.82 -18.05 4.75
C ASP A 56 0.63 -17.31 6.09
N LEU A 57 -0.63 -16.99 6.39
CA LEU A 57 -1.28 -17.82 7.40
C LEU A 57 -2.76 -18.04 7.04
N PHE A 58 -3.04 -19.33 6.85
CA PHE A 58 -4.28 -19.99 6.49
C PHE A 58 -4.93 -19.59 5.18
N VAL A 59 -4.74 -20.46 4.18
CA VAL A 59 -5.72 -20.94 3.18
C VAL A 59 -7.11 -20.30 3.38
N SER A 60 -7.22 -19.04 2.99
CA SER A 60 -8.50 -18.43 2.73
C SER A 60 -8.77 -18.77 1.26
N PRO A 61 -9.94 -19.34 0.93
CA PRO A 61 -10.27 -19.72 -0.45
C PRO A 61 -10.24 -18.55 -1.45
N ASP A 62 -10.00 -17.31 -1.00
CA ASP A 62 -9.93 -16.08 -1.78
C ASP A 62 -8.53 -15.68 -2.29
N ARG A 63 -7.44 -16.35 -1.90
CA ARG A 63 -6.04 -16.00 -2.29
C ARG A 63 -5.64 -14.55 -1.96
N SER A 64 -6.11 -14.02 -0.84
CA SER A 64 -5.61 -12.77 -0.27
C SER A 64 -4.30 -12.96 0.50
N SER A 65 -3.41 -11.97 0.55
CA SER A 65 -2.48 -11.82 1.69
C SER A 65 -3.27 -11.10 2.78
N PRO A 66 -3.79 -11.78 3.81
CA PRO A 66 -4.70 -11.17 4.77
C PRO A 66 -3.99 -10.11 5.60
N PHE A 67 -2.66 -10.21 5.69
CA PHE A 67 -1.85 -9.45 6.61
C PHE A 67 -1.78 -7.96 6.24
N PHE A 68 -1.18 -7.60 5.10
CA PHE A 68 -1.01 -6.19 4.73
C PHE A 68 -2.35 -5.51 4.48
N ARG A 69 -3.32 -6.21 3.88
CA ARG A 69 -4.68 -5.69 3.69
C ARG A 69 -5.33 -5.27 5.02
N LYS A 70 -5.25 -6.11 6.06
CA LYS A 70 -5.80 -5.79 7.39
C LYS A 70 -4.98 -4.72 8.09
N ALA A 71 -3.65 -4.78 8.01
CA ALA A 71 -2.74 -3.87 8.69
C ALA A 71 -2.88 -2.42 8.18
N VAL A 72 -2.93 -2.19 6.86
CA VAL A 72 -3.14 -0.84 6.30
C VAL A 72 -4.56 -0.32 6.53
N ALA A 73 -5.50 -1.21 6.86
CA ALA A 73 -6.87 -0.86 7.22
C ALA A 73 -7.10 -0.67 8.74
N ASP A 74 -6.03 -0.69 9.56
CA ASP A 74 -6.14 -0.49 11.01
C ASP A 74 -6.81 0.85 11.35
N SER A 75 -7.68 0.85 12.35
CA SER A 75 -8.40 2.04 12.80
C SER A 75 -7.54 3.00 13.63
N ASN A 76 -6.41 2.53 14.15
CA ASN A 76 -5.46 3.33 14.93
C ASN A 76 -4.41 3.96 14.00
N ALA A 77 -4.42 5.29 13.90
CA ALA A 77 -3.56 6.03 12.97
C ALA A 77 -2.04 5.74 13.11
N PRO A 78 -1.45 5.69 14.33
CA PRO A 78 -0.07 5.23 14.52
C PRO A 78 0.21 3.84 13.94
N VAL A 79 -0.67 2.87 14.21
CA VAL A 79 -0.52 1.49 13.70
C VAL A 79 -0.60 1.48 12.17
N GLN A 80 -1.60 2.16 11.60
CA GLN A 80 -1.77 2.25 10.16
C GLN A 80 -0.54 2.87 9.47
N GLU A 81 0.03 3.93 10.05
CA GLU A 81 1.24 4.54 9.51
C GLU A 81 2.45 3.59 9.55
N LYS A 82 2.56 2.74 10.59
CA LYS A 82 3.59 1.70 10.67
C LYS A 82 3.33 0.49 9.78
N ALA A 83 2.07 0.15 9.53
CA ALA A 83 1.71 -0.87 8.55
C ALA A 83 2.09 -0.47 7.12
N LEU A 84 2.04 0.82 6.80
CA LEU A 84 2.55 1.32 5.52
C LEU A 84 4.09 1.27 5.47
N ASP A 85 4.79 1.57 6.57
CA ASP A 85 6.25 1.41 6.64
C ASP A 85 6.67 -0.05 6.36
N SER A 86 6.00 -1.02 7.00
CA SER A 86 6.29 -2.45 6.80
C SER A 86 5.92 -2.92 5.40
N LEU A 87 4.82 -2.44 4.81
CA LEU A 87 4.46 -2.73 3.43
C LEU A 87 5.52 -2.21 2.45
N ILE A 88 5.98 -0.97 2.64
CA ILE A 88 7.02 -0.38 1.79
C ILE A 88 8.31 -1.20 1.87
N ALA A 89 8.74 -1.61 3.08
CA ALA A 89 9.91 -2.45 3.27
C ALA A 89 9.75 -3.80 2.57
N PHE A 90 8.57 -4.43 2.71
CA PHE A 90 8.25 -5.69 2.02
C PHE A 90 8.33 -5.56 0.49
N LEU A 91 7.70 -4.52 -0.08
CA LEU A 91 7.68 -4.33 -1.54
C LEU A 91 9.08 -4.03 -2.11
N LYS A 92 9.96 -3.38 -1.34
CA LYS A 92 11.35 -3.15 -1.75
C LYS A 92 12.18 -4.44 -1.75
N ALA A 93 11.83 -5.40 -0.90
CA ALA A 93 12.53 -6.67 -0.78
C ALA A 93 11.96 -7.75 -1.73
N ALA A 94 10.66 -7.68 -2.05
CA ALA A 94 9.98 -8.68 -2.88
C ALA A 94 10.23 -8.51 -4.38
N ASP A 95 9.99 -9.57 -5.15
CA ASP A 95 9.92 -9.51 -6.62
C ASP A 95 8.46 -9.39 -7.10
N ALA A 96 8.28 -9.42 -8.43
CA ALA A 96 6.99 -9.26 -9.09
C ALA A 96 5.94 -10.32 -8.68
N ASP A 97 6.35 -11.44 -8.08
CA ASP A 97 5.42 -12.46 -7.56
C ASP A 97 4.53 -11.91 -6.43
N ALA A 98 4.94 -10.84 -5.74
CA ALA A 98 4.09 -10.12 -4.79
C ALA A 98 2.86 -9.48 -5.44
N GLY A 99 2.87 -9.26 -6.77
CA GLY A 99 1.78 -8.63 -7.52
C GLY A 99 0.42 -9.32 -7.35
N ARG A 100 0.40 -10.61 -6.98
CA ARG A 100 -0.84 -11.35 -6.67
C ARG A 100 -1.64 -10.79 -5.49
N TYR A 101 -0.99 -10.06 -4.59
CA TYR A 101 -1.64 -9.42 -3.44
C TYR A 101 -2.03 -7.96 -3.70
N ALA A 102 -1.49 -7.38 -4.76
CA ALA A 102 -1.58 -5.94 -5.03
C ALA A 102 -3.02 -5.44 -5.04
N LYS A 103 -3.93 -6.17 -5.70
CA LYS A 103 -5.34 -5.75 -5.84
C LYS A 103 -5.98 -5.43 -4.50
N GLU A 104 -5.86 -6.33 -3.54
CA GLU A 104 -6.55 -6.18 -2.27
C GLU A 104 -5.90 -5.18 -1.33
N VAL A 105 -4.57 -5.12 -1.35
CA VAL A 105 -3.81 -4.13 -0.57
C VAL A 105 -4.07 -2.73 -1.13
N CYS A 106 -4.03 -2.55 -2.45
CA CYS A 106 -4.37 -1.29 -3.11
C CYS A 106 -5.81 -0.84 -2.80
N ASP A 107 -6.78 -1.76 -2.84
CA ASP A 107 -8.17 -1.48 -2.47
C ASP A 107 -8.29 -0.99 -1.01
N ALA A 108 -7.56 -1.61 -0.09
CA ALA A 108 -7.52 -1.20 1.32
C ALA A 108 -6.87 0.17 1.50
N ILE A 109 -5.76 0.45 0.81
CA ILE A 109 -5.08 1.76 0.83
C ILE A 109 -6.00 2.87 0.33
N VAL A 110 -6.71 2.65 -0.78
CA VAL A 110 -7.70 3.62 -1.30
C VAL A 110 -8.79 3.90 -0.27
N ALA A 111 -9.32 2.85 0.36
CA ALA A 111 -10.41 2.96 1.31
C ALA A 111 -10.01 3.65 2.63
N LYS A 112 -8.76 3.46 3.10
CA LYS A 112 -8.37 3.79 4.48
C LYS A 112 -7.20 4.75 4.62
N CYS A 113 -6.32 4.87 3.63
CA CYS A 113 -5.07 5.62 3.76
C CYS A 113 -5.08 6.93 2.95
N LEU A 114 -5.72 6.97 1.77
CA LEU A 114 -5.73 8.17 0.92
C LEU A 114 -6.46 9.37 1.52
N THR A 115 -7.28 9.18 2.56
CA THR A 115 -7.94 10.26 3.31
C THR A 115 -7.30 10.52 4.67
N GLY A 116 -6.17 9.85 4.96
CA GLY A 116 -5.46 9.90 6.24
C GLY A 116 -4.73 11.21 6.51
N ARG A 117 -3.73 11.15 7.39
CA ARG A 117 -2.80 12.26 7.65
C ARG A 117 -1.82 12.42 6.48
N PRO A 118 -1.20 13.60 6.27
CA PRO A 118 -0.26 13.81 5.18
C PRO A 118 0.81 12.71 5.05
N LYS A 119 1.46 12.33 6.16
CA LYS A 119 2.45 11.25 6.19
C LYS A 119 1.89 9.88 5.78
N THR A 120 0.65 9.57 6.18
CA THR A 120 -0.04 8.33 5.77
C THR A 120 -0.29 8.33 4.27
N VAL A 121 -0.70 9.48 3.72
CA VAL A 121 -0.94 9.63 2.28
C VAL A 121 0.36 9.50 1.49
N GLU A 122 1.44 10.18 1.93
CA GLU A 122 2.76 10.07 1.30
C GLU A 122 3.26 8.63 1.23
N LYS A 123 3.13 7.87 2.33
CA LYS A 123 3.51 6.45 2.35
C LYS A 123 2.59 5.58 1.48
N ALA A 124 1.29 5.85 1.46
CA ALA A 124 0.36 5.17 0.57
C ALA A 124 0.74 5.39 -0.91
N GLN A 125 1.11 6.61 -1.29
CA GLN A 125 1.58 6.93 -2.64
C GLN A 125 2.88 6.21 -2.96
N MET A 126 3.84 6.16 -2.03
CA MET A 126 5.08 5.38 -2.19
C MET A 126 4.80 3.88 -2.39
N ALA A 127 3.86 3.30 -1.63
CA ALA A 127 3.48 1.91 -1.81
C ALA A 127 2.87 1.65 -3.20
N PHE A 128 2.05 2.56 -3.73
CA PHE A 128 1.54 2.44 -5.10
C PHE A 128 2.64 2.48 -6.17
N MET A 129 3.66 3.33 -5.99
CA MET A 129 4.80 3.40 -6.91
C MET A 129 5.57 2.08 -6.90
N LEU A 130 5.81 1.50 -5.73
CA LEU A 130 6.45 0.18 -5.60
C LEU A 130 5.61 -0.94 -6.23
N TRP A 131 4.27 -0.89 -6.11
CA TRP A 131 3.41 -1.84 -6.82
C TRP A 131 3.58 -1.75 -8.34
N VAL A 132 3.75 -0.54 -8.89
CA VAL A 132 4.02 -0.37 -10.32
C VAL A 132 5.41 -0.90 -10.69
N GLU A 133 6.43 -0.70 -9.86
CA GLU A 133 7.77 -1.28 -10.05
C GLU A 133 7.74 -2.81 -10.08
N LEU A 134 6.90 -3.44 -9.24
CA LEU A 134 6.67 -4.88 -9.22
C LEU A 134 5.68 -5.37 -10.29
N GLU A 135 5.52 -4.61 -11.37
CA GLU A 135 4.68 -4.94 -12.53
C GLU A 135 3.17 -5.09 -12.22
N ALA A 136 2.70 -4.68 -11.04
CA ALA A 136 1.29 -4.76 -10.62
C ALA A 136 0.46 -3.55 -11.09
N VAL A 137 0.68 -3.12 -12.34
CA VAL A 137 0.10 -1.90 -12.93
C VAL A 137 -1.43 -1.93 -12.96
N GLU A 138 -2.02 -3.07 -13.34
CA GLU A 138 -3.49 -3.18 -13.43
C GLU A 138 -4.15 -3.02 -12.06
N ALA A 139 -3.56 -3.58 -11.00
CA ALA A 139 -4.06 -3.41 -9.64
C ALA A 139 -3.99 -1.95 -9.18
N PHE A 140 -2.90 -1.26 -9.52
CA PHE A 140 -2.75 0.18 -9.27
C PHE A 140 -3.84 0.99 -10.01
N LEU A 141 -3.98 0.79 -11.32
CA LEU A 141 -4.94 1.56 -12.14
C LEU A 141 -6.39 1.32 -11.72
N ASP A 142 -6.77 0.06 -11.42
CA ASP A 142 -8.10 -0.28 -10.92
C ASP A 142 -8.39 0.40 -9.57
N ALA A 143 -7.40 0.49 -8.69
CA ALA A 143 -7.52 1.18 -7.42
C ALA A 143 -7.68 2.69 -7.61
N MET A 144 -6.94 3.30 -8.54
CA MET A 144 -7.08 4.72 -8.87
C MET A 144 -8.47 5.04 -9.44
N GLU A 145 -9.00 4.18 -10.33
CA GLU A 145 -10.37 4.32 -10.83
C GLU A 145 -11.40 4.30 -9.69
N LYS A 146 -11.24 3.39 -8.72
CA LYS A 146 -12.10 3.33 -7.53
C LYS A 146 -11.98 4.59 -6.67
N ALA A 147 -10.76 5.09 -6.45
CA ALA A 147 -10.52 6.29 -5.66
C ALA A 147 -11.24 7.53 -6.24
N ILE A 148 -11.22 7.65 -7.57
CA ILE A 148 -11.85 8.75 -8.30
C ILE A 148 -13.38 8.63 -8.25
N LYS A 149 -13.91 7.43 -8.52
CA LYS A 149 -15.36 7.15 -8.51
C LYS A 149 -16.02 7.27 -7.15
N ASN A 150 -15.26 7.09 -6.06
CA ASN A 150 -15.79 7.15 -4.70
C ASN A 150 -16.24 8.58 -4.29
N LYS A 151 -16.00 9.61 -5.14
CA LYS A 151 -16.42 11.02 -4.96
C LYS A 151 -15.99 11.70 -3.65
N VAL A 152 -15.16 11.04 -2.83
CA VAL A 152 -14.55 11.65 -1.65
C VAL A 152 -13.40 12.54 -2.13
N ALA A 153 -13.66 13.84 -2.28
CA ALA A 153 -12.68 14.81 -2.80
C ALA A 153 -11.29 14.72 -2.13
N LYS A 154 -11.25 14.35 -0.84
CA LYS A 154 -10.01 14.16 -0.07
C LYS A 154 -9.14 13.00 -0.55
N ALA A 155 -9.72 11.95 -1.14
CA ALA A 155 -8.97 10.82 -1.71
C ALA A 155 -8.59 11.06 -3.18
N VAL A 156 -9.40 11.85 -3.90
CA VAL A 156 -9.22 12.11 -5.34
C VAL A 156 -7.91 12.84 -5.61
N VAL A 157 -7.58 13.87 -4.83
CA VAL A 157 -6.35 14.65 -5.05
C VAL A 157 -5.09 13.78 -4.92
N PRO A 158 -4.88 13.03 -3.81
CA PRO A 158 -3.76 12.10 -3.71
C PRO A 158 -3.70 11.02 -4.81
N ALA A 159 -4.86 10.53 -5.26
CA ALA A 159 -4.93 9.56 -6.36
C ALA A 159 -4.43 10.17 -7.68
N ILE A 160 -4.82 11.41 -7.98
CA ILE A 160 -4.30 12.15 -9.14
C ILE A 160 -2.79 12.35 -9.02
N ASP A 161 -2.32 12.77 -7.85
CA ASP A 161 -0.90 13.07 -7.63
C ASP A 161 -0.01 11.83 -7.86
N VAL A 162 -0.44 10.64 -7.39
CA VAL A 162 0.32 9.40 -7.62
C VAL A 162 0.20 8.88 -9.05
N MET A 163 -0.96 9.02 -9.71
CA MET A 163 -1.05 8.72 -11.15
C MET A 163 -0.12 9.61 -11.97
N PHE A 164 0.00 10.88 -11.60
CA PHE A 164 0.93 11.81 -12.25
C PHE A 164 2.38 11.37 -12.04
N GLN A 165 2.74 11.04 -10.80
CA GLN A 165 4.07 10.54 -10.47
C GLN A 165 4.39 9.26 -11.24
N ALA A 166 3.47 8.28 -11.26
CA ALA A 166 3.64 7.04 -12.00
C ALA A 166 3.85 7.28 -13.50
N LEU A 167 3.05 8.15 -14.13
CA LEU A 167 3.24 8.47 -15.55
C LEU A 167 4.59 9.16 -15.82
N SER A 168 5.04 10.02 -14.90
CA SER A 168 6.32 10.73 -15.03
C SER A 168 7.52 9.80 -14.84
N GLU A 169 7.45 8.82 -13.95
CA GLU A 169 8.56 7.94 -13.61
C GLU A 169 8.64 6.71 -14.52
N PHE A 170 7.50 6.10 -14.87
CA PHE A 170 7.47 4.86 -15.67
C PHE A 170 7.10 5.07 -17.15
N GLY A 171 6.58 6.25 -17.50
CA GLY A 171 6.22 6.61 -18.86
C GLY A 171 4.94 5.94 -19.39
N SER A 172 4.53 6.35 -20.58
CA SER A 172 3.26 5.98 -21.22
C SER A 172 3.17 4.53 -21.70
N LYS A 173 4.30 3.83 -21.77
CA LYS A 173 4.35 2.39 -22.10
C LYS A 173 3.87 1.53 -20.94
N ILE A 174 4.29 1.87 -19.72
CA ILE A 174 3.90 1.16 -18.49
C ILE A 174 2.56 1.68 -18.00
N ILE A 175 2.36 3.00 -17.98
CA ILE A 175 1.12 3.65 -17.54
C ILE A 175 0.32 4.10 -18.77
N PRO A 176 -0.69 3.34 -19.24
CA PRO A 176 -1.34 3.63 -20.51
C PRO A 176 -2.17 4.92 -20.41
N PRO A 177 -1.85 5.98 -21.18
CA PRO A 177 -2.57 7.26 -21.10
C PRO A 177 -4.07 7.11 -21.33
N LYS A 178 -4.47 6.12 -22.14
CA LYS A 178 -5.88 5.82 -22.44
C LYS A 178 -6.69 5.49 -21.18
N ARG A 179 -6.12 4.79 -20.19
CA ARG A 179 -6.83 4.48 -18.92
C ARG A 179 -7.04 5.77 -18.13
N ILE A 180 -6.00 6.59 -18.00
CA ILE A 180 -6.05 7.88 -17.32
C ILE A 180 -7.07 8.84 -17.99
N LEU A 181 -7.06 8.92 -19.32
CA LEU A 181 -7.98 9.78 -20.09
C LEU A 181 -9.45 9.43 -19.86
N LYS A 182 -9.78 8.15 -19.63
CA LYS A 182 -11.16 7.73 -19.33
C LYS A 182 -11.64 8.23 -17.96
N MET A 183 -10.73 8.50 -17.03
CA MET A 183 -11.07 9.01 -15.70
C MET A 183 -11.25 10.54 -15.71
N LEU A 184 -10.73 11.24 -16.72
CA LEU A 184 -10.77 12.71 -16.83
C LEU A 184 -12.16 13.34 -16.61
N PRO A 185 -13.28 12.82 -17.16
CA PRO A 185 -14.58 13.44 -16.96
C PRO A 185 -14.96 13.60 -15.47
N GLU A 186 -14.51 12.67 -14.63
CA GLU A 186 -14.72 12.72 -13.18
C GLU A 186 -13.73 13.65 -12.47
N LEU A 187 -12.61 13.99 -13.11
CA LEU A 187 -11.53 14.84 -12.58
C LEU A 187 -11.68 16.32 -12.95
N LEU A 188 -12.51 16.65 -13.95
CA LEU A 188 -12.73 18.02 -14.44
C LEU A 188 -13.25 18.97 -13.37
N ILE A 189 -13.80 18.46 -12.27
CA ILE A 189 -14.25 19.26 -11.11
C ILE A 189 -13.05 19.68 -10.21
N ILE A 190 -11.91 18.99 -10.24
CA ILE A 190 -10.87 19.11 -9.19
C ILE A 190 -9.47 19.60 -9.66
N LYS A 191 -9.02 19.51 -10.93
CA LYS A 191 -7.85 20.31 -11.42
C LYS A 191 -7.48 20.14 -12.91
N ILE A 192 -7.11 21.27 -13.53
CA ILE A 192 -6.54 21.48 -14.88
C ILE A 192 -5.14 20.85 -15.09
N ARG A 193 -4.43 20.45 -14.03
CA ARG A 193 -3.02 20.01 -14.07
C ARG A 193 -2.76 18.73 -14.88
N MET A 194 -3.66 17.75 -14.85
CA MET A 194 -3.47 16.48 -15.57
C MET A 194 -3.45 16.65 -17.10
N PHE A 195 -4.28 17.56 -17.60
CA PHE A 195 -4.41 17.80 -19.04
C PHE A 195 -3.12 18.36 -19.63
N ALA A 196 -2.41 19.22 -18.90
CA ALA A 196 -1.18 19.88 -19.36
C ALA A 196 0.02 18.93 -19.52
N LEU A 197 0.03 17.75 -18.88
CA LEU A 197 1.14 16.80 -18.92
C LEU A 197 0.88 15.60 -19.83
N LEU A 198 -0.38 15.17 -19.94
CA LEU A 198 -0.78 14.23 -21.00
C LEU A 198 -0.44 14.80 -22.39
N LEU A 199 -0.67 16.10 -22.60
CA LEU A 199 -0.28 16.78 -23.83
C LEU A 199 1.24 16.85 -24.04
N LYS A 200 2.05 16.79 -22.96
CA LYS A 200 3.52 16.81 -23.06
C LYS A 200 4.14 15.42 -23.25
N GLY A 201 3.50 14.34 -22.77
CA GLY A 201 3.98 12.95 -22.90
C GLY A 201 3.42 12.18 -24.11
N LEU A 202 2.61 12.85 -24.94
CA LEU A 202 2.12 12.37 -26.24
C LEU A 202 3.08 12.70 -27.41
N HIS A 203 4.26 13.24 -27.09
CA HIS A 203 5.36 13.51 -28.01
C HIS A 203 6.58 12.70 -27.56
#